data_AF-A0A971C3M2-F1
#
_entry.id   AF-A0A971C3M2-F1
#
_cell.length_a   1.000
_cell.length_b   1.000
_cell.length_c   1.000
_cell.angle_alpha   90.00
_cell.angle_beta   90.00
_cell.angle_gamma   90.00
#
_symmetry.space_group_name_H-M   'P 1'
#
loop_
_entity.id
_entity.type
_entity.pdbx_description
1 polymer ?
#
loop_
_entity_poly.entity_id
_entity_poly.type
_entity_poly.pdbx_seq_one_letter_code
_entity_poly.pdbx_strand_id
1 'polypeptide(L)'
;NLYSPDNFHLTPYLDNALRAQVLYQRDRDYIVQQGEVIIVDEFTGRLMHGRRFAEGLHQAIEAKEGVRVQKETMTWATVTFQNYFRMYDKLAGMTGTAATEAEEFSRIYGLEVVTVPTNKPMVRRDEPDLIYKTEAAKYKAVVTDIEEAHKQGRPTLVGTASIERSEMLATLLKRRGIPHEVLNAKQHEREAGIIAQAGRPGAVTIATNMAGRGVDILLGGNPEGMAREELRKAGVDLTAVSDEQWNEALKTARQITERDRQKVLELGGLHIIGTERHEARRIDNQLRGRAGRMGDPGSSRFFLSLEDDLMRRFSGDSVKGLMDRLGVEEDVPIAHGLVTRAIESAQTRVEGHNFDIRKHVLQYDDVVNTQREVIYEQRRQVLSEADLKQTVWNMVENEVETAVARHLNSSSWDLDAFLTELAVLLPLPASTKAADFEGMEARQIQERALQLARDAHEAKERQYGPDAMRQLERMIILRAVDTRWVRHLTDLDALREGIGLRAFGQQDPLVAYKREAHAMFEELNATIQRDVVAALFRAQLVSAPAATVDPARLRTNRSDDAGPRTPVRAKAKDRVGRNDPCWCGSGKKYKHCHMKQDHEVQGAPVGAGARRGGK
;
A
#
# COMPACT_ATOMS: atom_id res chain seq x y z
N ASN A 1 -32.77 15.24 -13.24
CA ASN A 1 -32.59 13.80 -12.95
C ASN A 1 -31.18 13.65 -12.41
N LEU A 2 -30.97 13.03 -11.23
CA LEU A 2 -29.65 12.81 -10.65
C LEU A 2 -28.73 12.02 -11.59
N TYR A 3 -29.31 11.14 -12.40
CA TYR A 3 -28.60 10.31 -13.37
C TYR A 3 -28.56 10.90 -14.79
N SER A 4 -28.84 12.20 -14.98
CA SER A 4 -28.57 12.84 -16.28
C SER A 4 -27.06 13.05 -16.45
N PRO A 5 -26.51 12.99 -17.67
CA PRO A 5 -25.07 13.17 -17.93
C PRO A 5 -24.50 14.44 -17.27
N ASP A 6 -25.25 15.54 -17.28
CA ASP A 6 -24.83 16.82 -16.69
C ASP A 6 -24.69 16.78 -15.14
N ASN A 7 -25.45 15.90 -14.47
CA ASN A 7 -25.50 15.81 -13.00
C ASN A 7 -24.78 14.58 -12.45
N PHE A 8 -24.28 13.69 -13.31
CA PHE A 8 -23.66 12.44 -12.90
C PHE A 8 -22.51 12.65 -11.92
N HIS A 9 -21.71 13.70 -12.13
CA HIS A 9 -20.61 14.11 -11.26
C HIS A 9 -21.03 14.49 -9.82
N LEU A 10 -22.29 14.84 -9.58
CA LEU A 10 -22.82 15.14 -8.24
C LEU A 10 -23.22 13.91 -7.44
N THR A 11 -23.41 12.77 -8.11
CA THR A 11 -23.89 11.53 -7.50
C THR A 11 -22.94 11.00 -6.42
N PRO A 12 -21.61 10.95 -6.62
CA PRO A 12 -20.67 10.51 -5.59
C PRO A 12 -20.70 11.42 -4.36
N TYR A 13 -20.87 12.74 -4.55
CA TYR A 13 -20.95 13.68 -3.43
C TYR A 13 -22.21 13.47 -2.59
N LEU A 14 -23.36 13.23 -3.23
CA LEU A 14 -24.60 12.94 -2.53
C LEU A 14 -24.51 11.60 -1.78
N ASP A 15 -23.99 10.55 -2.41
CA ASP A 15 -23.80 9.24 -1.78
C ASP A 15 -22.87 9.35 -0.57
N ASN A 16 -21.72 10.01 -0.73
CA ASN A 16 -20.78 10.22 0.37
C ASN A 16 -21.35 11.09 1.49
N ALA A 17 -22.14 12.11 1.18
CA ALA A 17 -22.83 12.91 2.19
C ALA A 17 -23.82 12.05 2.99
N LEU A 18 -24.58 11.18 2.32
CA LEU A 18 -25.51 10.25 2.97
C LEU A 18 -24.79 9.19 3.80
N ARG A 19 -23.73 8.58 3.26
CA ARG A 19 -22.89 7.61 3.97
C ARG A 19 -22.25 8.25 5.20
N ALA A 20 -21.65 9.43 5.06
CA ALA A 20 -21.11 10.19 6.18
C ALA A 20 -22.18 10.48 7.23
N GLN A 21 -23.40 10.85 6.82
CA GLN A 21 -24.49 11.17 7.74
C GLN A 21 -25.02 9.94 8.49
N VAL A 22 -25.24 8.82 7.80
CA VAL A 22 -26.00 7.67 8.31
C VAL A 22 -25.09 6.54 8.82
N LEU A 23 -24.02 6.22 8.09
CA LEU A 23 -23.17 5.05 8.38
C LEU A 23 -22.02 5.37 9.33
N TYR A 24 -21.47 6.59 9.27
CA TYR A 24 -20.30 6.98 10.05
C TYR A 24 -20.67 7.86 11.25
N GLN A 25 -20.45 7.31 12.44
CA GLN A 25 -20.77 7.92 13.72
C GLN A 25 -19.52 8.50 14.37
N ARG A 26 -19.67 9.76 14.83
CA ARG A 26 -18.68 10.43 15.66
C ARG A 26 -18.51 9.68 16.98
N ASP A 27 -17.29 9.66 17.49
CA ASP A 27 -16.84 8.97 18.71
C ASP A 27 -16.91 7.43 18.65
N ARG A 28 -17.19 6.88 17.47
CA ARG A 28 -17.10 5.44 17.19
C ARG A 28 -16.17 5.16 16.01
N ASP A 29 -16.47 5.71 14.84
CA ASP A 29 -15.72 5.45 13.61
C ASP A 29 -14.63 6.50 13.38
N TYR A 30 -14.84 7.71 13.91
CA TYR A 30 -13.88 8.80 13.90
C TYR A 30 -14.14 9.75 15.07
N ILE A 31 -13.15 10.57 15.40
CA ILE A 31 -13.28 11.69 16.33
C ILE A 31 -12.89 13.00 15.64
N VAL A 32 -13.35 14.12 16.20
CA VAL A 32 -12.92 15.45 15.75
C VAL A 32 -12.05 16.07 16.85
N GLN A 33 -10.77 16.30 16.55
CA GLN A 33 -9.82 16.89 17.50
C GLN A 33 -9.00 17.97 16.81
N GLN A 34 -8.82 19.13 17.46
CA GLN A 34 -8.09 20.27 16.91
C GLN A 34 -8.58 20.76 15.53
N GLY A 35 -9.86 20.52 15.20
CA GLY A 35 -10.41 20.88 13.89
C GLY A 35 -9.94 19.96 12.77
N GLU A 36 -9.59 18.70 13.08
CA GLU A 36 -9.33 17.64 12.11
C GLU A 36 -10.14 16.39 12.45
N VAL A 37 -10.57 15.66 11.41
CA VAL A 37 -11.24 14.36 11.54
C VAL A 37 -10.17 13.28 11.62
N ILE A 38 -10.15 12.51 12.71
CA ILE A 38 -9.19 11.41 12.94
C ILE A 38 -9.96 10.11 13.01
N ILE A 39 -9.57 9.13 12.18
CA ILE A 39 -10.23 7.83 12.12
C ILE A 39 -9.91 7.03 13.39
N VAL A 40 -10.91 6.34 13.93
CA VAL A 40 -10.74 5.38 15.01
C VAL A 40 -10.72 3.98 14.39
N ASP A 41 -9.70 3.20 14.73
CA ASP A 41 -9.65 1.79 14.36
C ASP A 41 -10.75 1.02 15.11
N GLU A 42 -11.68 0.42 14.36
CA GLU A 42 -12.83 -0.32 14.91
C GLU A 42 -12.42 -1.50 15.79
N PHE A 43 -11.25 -2.10 15.54
CA PHE A 43 -10.77 -3.27 16.28
C PHE A 43 -9.94 -2.91 17.50
N THR A 44 -9.21 -1.80 17.45
CA THR A 44 -8.23 -1.45 18.50
C THR A 44 -8.59 -0.20 19.30
N GLY A 45 -9.59 0.59 18.86
CA GLY A 45 -9.94 1.88 19.43
C GLY A 45 -8.84 2.94 19.29
N ARG A 46 -7.79 2.66 18.50
CA ARG A 46 -6.64 3.54 18.34
C ARG A 46 -6.94 4.65 17.34
N LEU A 47 -6.42 5.84 17.63
CA LEU A 47 -6.49 6.99 16.73
C LEU A 47 -5.48 6.83 15.58
N MET A 48 -5.98 6.81 14.36
CA MET A 48 -5.18 6.65 13.14
C MET A 48 -4.84 8.01 12.53
N HIS A 49 -3.88 8.72 13.13
CA HIS A 49 -3.39 9.98 12.61
C HIS A 49 -2.78 9.82 11.20
N GLY A 50 -3.07 10.80 10.32
CA GLY A 50 -2.58 10.81 8.94
C GLY A 50 -3.32 9.88 7.98
N ARG A 51 -4.29 9.09 8.46
CA ARG A 51 -5.18 8.30 7.60
C ARG A 51 -6.46 9.05 7.30
N ARG A 52 -6.96 8.89 6.08
CA ARG A 52 -8.19 9.54 5.59
C ARG A 52 -9.10 8.49 4.98
N PHE A 53 -10.40 8.73 5.07
CA PHE A 53 -11.35 7.92 4.31
C PHE A 53 -11.17 8.25 2.82
N ALA A 54 -11.21 7.23 1.98
CA ALA A 54 -10.99 7.41 0.55
C ALA A 54 -12.21 8.05 -0.12
N GLU A 55 -12.11 8.34 -1.42
CA GLU A 55 -13.26 8.54 -2.31
C GLU A 55 -14.14 9.75 -1.95
N GLY A 56 -13.58 10.81 -1.35
CA GLY A 56 -14.36 12.00 -0.97
C GLY A 56 -15.16 11.86 0.33
N LEU A 57 -15.24 10.66 0.92
CA LEU A 57 -15.97 10.40 2.16
C LEU A 57 -15.38 11.17 3.34
N HIS A 58 -14.06 11.33 3.40
CA HIS A 58 -13.42 12.10 4.47
C HIS A 58 -13.81 13.57 4.40
N GLN A 59 -13.87 14.13 3.18
CA GLN A 59 -14.34 15.49 2.93
C GLN A 59 -15.83 15.63 3.28
N ALA A 60 -16.64 14.62 2.99
CA ALA A 60 -18.05 14.60 3.39
C ALA A 60 -18.23 14.58 4.91
N ILE A 61 -17.39 13.83 5.64
CA ILE A 61 -17.37 13.84 7.12
C ILE A 61 -16.85 15.18 7.66
N GLU A 62 -15.80 15.75 7.06
CA GLU A 62 -15.31 17.09 7.41
C GLU A 62 -16.43 18.14 7.22
N ALA A 63 -17.17 18.08 6.11
CA ALA A 63 -18.30 18.95 5.84
C ALA A 63 -19.46 18.74 6.82
N LYS A 64 -19.80 17.48 7.12
CA LYS A 64 -20.83 17.09 8.12
C LYS A 64 -20.54 17.71 9.48
N GLU A 65 -19.29 17.63 9.93
CA GLU A 65 -18.87 18.08 11.26
C GLU A 65 -18.50 19.57 11.31
N GLY A 66 -18.68 20.31 10.21
CA GLY A 66 -18.36 21.74 10.12
C GLY A 66 -16.86 22.04 10.22
N VAL A 67 -16.02 21.05 9.93
CA VAL A 67 -14.56 21.16 9.93
C VAL A 67 -14.10 21.76 8.60
N ARG A 68 -12.90 22.35 8.56
CA ARG A 68 -12.32 22.85 7.31
C ARG A 68 -12.12 21.67 6.34
N VAL A 69 -12.97 21.61 5.33
CA VAL A 69 -12.85 20.64 4.24
C VAL A 69 -11.51 20.83 3.55
N GLN A 70 -10.65 19.82 3.64
CA GLN A 70 -9.37 19.87 2.97
C GLN A 70 -9.56 19.50 1.49
N LYS A 71 -8.57 19.85 0.67
CA LYS A 71 -8.61 19.52 -0.76
C LYS A 71 -8.73 18.00 -0.96
N GLU A 72 -9.45 17.62 -2.00
CA GLU A 72 -9.57 16.23 -2.42
C GLU A 72 -8.19 15.60 -2.65
N THR A 73 -8.05 14.36 -2.22
CA THR A 73 -6.91 13.52 -2.56
C THR A 73 -7.10 13.02 -3.98
N MET A 74 -6.19 13.37 -4.88
CA MET A 74 -6.23 12.94 -6.29
C MET A 74 -5.36 11.71 -6.49
N THR A 75 -5.82 10.78 -7.34
CA THR A 75 -5.05 9.60 -7.75
C THR A 75 -4.02 9.98 -8.81
N TRP A 76 -2.74 10.02 -8.45
CA TRP A 76 -1.66 10.35 -9.41
C TRP A 76 -1.23 9.17 -10.27
N ALA A 77 -1.19 7.99 -9.66
CA ALA A 77 -0.86 6.74 -10.31
C ALA A 77 -1.40 5.57 -9.49
N THR A 78 -1.93 4.57 -10.18
CA THR A 78 -2.42 3.31 -9.58
C THR A 78 -1.98 2.16 -10.46
N VAL A 79 -1.66 1.02 -9.84
CA VAL A 79 -1.43 -0.26 -10.49
C VAL A 79 -1.77 -1.38 -9.51
N THR A 80 -2.49 -2.41 -9.97
CA THR A 80 -2.69 -3.61 -9.15
C THR A 80 -1.41 -4.46 -9.12
N PHE A 81 -1.22 -5.26 -8.07
CA PHE A 81 -0.07 -6.20 -8.05
C PHE A 81 -0.09 -7.16 -9.24
N GLN A 82 -1.28 -7.59 -9.65
CA GLN A 82 -1.49 -8.45 -10.81
C GLN A 82 -0.88 -7.83 -12.07
N ASN A 83 -1.33 -6.63 -12.44
CA ASN A 83 -0.82 -5.95 -13.62
C ASN A 83 0.63 -5.49 -13.46
N TYR A 84 1.06 -5.15 -12.24
CA TYR A 84 2.45 -4.82 -11.96
C TYR A 84 3.40 -5.99 -12.27
N PHE A 85 3.10 -7.20 -11.78
CA PHE A 85 3.95 -8.36 -12.04
C PHE A 85 3.86 -8.85 -13.49
N ARG A 86 2.74 -8.61 -14.19
CA ARG A 86 2.60 -8.90 -15.63
C ARG A 86 3.52 -8.06 -16.52
N MET A 87 4.05 -6.94 -16.03
CA MET A 87 5.02 -6.12 -16.77
C MET A 87 6.42 -6.74 -16.86
N TYR A 88 6.71 -7.78 -16.07
CA TYR A 88 8.03 -8.43 -16.09
C TYR A 88 8.12 -9.42 -17.26
N ASP A 89 9.17 -9.31 -18.08
CA ASP A 89 9.43 -10.25 -19.18
C ASP A 89 9.54 -11.71 -18.71
N LYS A 90 10.07 -11.90 -17.50
CA LYS A 90 10.20 -13.20 -16.84
C LYS A 90 9.69 -13.11 -15.42
N LEU A 91 8.61 -13.82 -15.14
CA LEU A 91 8.02 -13.95 -13.81
C LEU A 91 8.19 -15.38 -13.29
N ALA A 92 8.64 -15.51 -12.06
CA ALA A 92 8.72 -16.78 -11.34
C ALA A 92 8.48 -16.54 -9.85
N GLY A 93 8.01 -17.55 -9.15
CA GLY A 93 7.72 -17.48 -7.72
C GLY A 93 7.99 -18.80 -7.01
N MET A 94 8.21 -18.73 -5.70
CA MET A 94 8.36 -19.90 -4.85
C MET A 94 7.49 -19.76 -3.61
N THR A 95 6.84 -20.85 -3.23
CA THR A 95 6.06 -20.94 -1.99
C THR A 95 5.78 -22.41 -1.68
N GLY A 96 5.62 -22.75 -0.40
CA GLY A 96 5.30 -24.12 0.03
C GLY A 96 3.85 -24.53 -0.22
N THR A 97 2.99 -23.62 -0.68
CA THR A 97 1.53 -23.84 -0.72
C THR A 97 0.87 -23.25 -1.97
N ALA A 98 1.50 -23.35 -3.15
CA ALA A 98 0.93 -22.83 -4.40
C ALA A 98 -0.08 -23.76 -5.08
N ALA A 99 -0.03 -25.07 -4.81
CA ALA A 99 -0.78 -26.07 -5.57
C ALA A 99 -2.30 -25.84 -5.57
N THR A 100 -2.86 -25.30 -4.49
CA THR A 100 -4.29 -24.99 -4.38
C THR A 100 -4.73 -23.82 -5.26
N GLU A 101 -3.82 -22.88 -5.54
CA GLU A 101 -4.09 -21.68 -6.33
C GLU A 101 -3.56 -21.79 -7.77
N ALA A 102 -3.25 -23.01 -8.24
CA ALA A 102 -2.61 -23.22 -9.53
C ALA A 102 -3.43 -22.66 -10.70
N GLU A 103 -4.76 -22.76 -10.64
CA GLU A 103 -5.65 -22.18 -11.64
C GLU A 103 -5.58 -20.65 -11.64
N GLU A 104 -5.56 -20.01 -10.46
CA GLU A 104 -5.42 -18.55 -10.34
C GLU A 104 -4.07 -18.08 -10.90
N PHE A 105 -2.97 -18.78 -10.57
CA PHE A 105 -1.65 -18.45 -11.09
C PHE A 105 -1.56 -18.59 -12.62
N SER A 106 -2.12 -19.66 -13.17
CA SER A 106 -2.16 -19.88 -14.61
C SER A 106 -3.00 -18.80 -15.32
N ARG A 107 -4.20 -18.51 -14.79
CA ARG A 107 -5.14 -17.57 -15.41
C ARG A 107 -4.70 -16.10 -15.35
N ILE A 108 -4.12 -15.67 -14.23
CA ILE A 108 -3.75 -14.26 -14.01
C ILE A 108 -2.34 -13.97 -14.52
N TYR A 109 -1.38 -14.88 -14.27
CA TYR A 109 0.04 -14.64 -14.52
C TYR A 109 0.63 -15.53 -15.61
N GLY A 110 -0.12 -16.48 -16.16
CA GLY A 110 0.41 -17.47 -17.10
C GLY A 110 1.44 -18.42 -16.45
N LEU A 111 1.39 -18.59 -15.13
CA LEU A 111 2.36 -19.37 -14.39
C LEU A 111 1.86 -20.79 -14.12
N GLU A 112 2.67 -21.77 -14.49
CA GLU A 112 2.47 -23.16 -14.09
C GLU A 112 2.99 -23.40 -12.67
N VAL A 113 2.25 -24.18 -11.89
CA VAL A 113 2.66 -24.57 -10.54
C VAL A 113 3.19 -25.99 -10.56
N VAL A 114 4.51 -26.11 -10.33
CA VAL A 114 5.19 -27.41 -10.20
C VAL A 114 5.44 -27.71 -8.72
N THR A 115 4.96 -28.86 -8.26
CA THR A 115 5.24 -29.33 -6.89
C THR A 115 6.59 -30.05 -6.87
N VAL A 116 7.60 -29.39 -6.32
CA VAL A 116 8.95 -29.98 -6.15
C VAL A 116 8.92 -30.98 -4.99
N PRO A 117 9.41 -32.22 -5.16
CA PRO A 117 9.53 -33.18 -4.07
C PRO A 117 10.36 -32.66 -2.91
N THR A 118 10.00 -33.03 -1.69
CA THR A 118 10.78 -32.64 -0.50
C THR A 118 12.10 -33.40 -0.45
N ASN A 119 13.15 -32.76 0.07
CA ASN A 119 14.48 -33.39 0.21
C ASN A 119 14.48 -34.65 1.10
N LYS A 120 13.59 -34.69 2.09
CA LYS A 120 13.36 -35.85 2.96
C LYS A 120 11.86 -36.16 3.03
N PRO A 121 11.47 -37.42 3.32
CA PRO A 121 10.08 -37.78 3.51
C PRO A 121 9.43 -36.97 4.62
N MET A 122 8.22 -36.47 4.38
CA MET A 122 7.44 -35.72 5.37
C MET A 122 6.78 -36.70 6.35
N VAL A 123 7.08 -36.57 7.65
CA VAL A 123 6.61 -37.47 8.72
C VAL A 123 5.79 -36.76 9.80
N ARG A 124 5.43 -35.49 9.59
CA ARG A 124 4.58 -34.72 10.52
C ARG A 124 3.22 -35.39 10.64
N ARG A 125 2.71 -35.48 11.87
CA ARG A 125 1.37 -35.96 12.17
C ARG A 125 0.39 -34.79 12.21
N ASP A 126 -0.46 -34.68 11.21
CA ASP A 126 -1.56 -33.72 11.21
C ASP A 126 -2.77 -34.36 11.89
N GLU A 127 -3.00 -33.97 13.13
CA GLU A 127 -4.09 -34.46 13.98
C GLU A 127 -5.43 -33.88 13.51
N PRO A 128 -6.55 -34.61 13.66
CA PRO A 128 -7.88 -34.08 13.41
C PRO A 128 -8.19 -32.83 14.25
N ASP A 129 -9.03 -31.95 13.71
CA ASP A 129 -9.50 -30.77 14.42
C ASP A 129 -10.35 -31.17 15.63
N LEU A 130 -10.18 -30.47 16.75
CA LEU A 130 -11.05 -30.57 17.93
C LEU A 130 -12.00 -29.39 17.95
N ILE A 131 -13.31 -29.66 17.90
CA ILE A 131 -14.35 -28.63 17.78
C ILE A 131 -15.12 -28.56 19.10
N TYR A 132 -15.26 -27.35 19.64
CA TYR A 132 -15.93 -27.07 20.90
C TYR A 132 -17.17 -26.20 20.69
N LYS A 133 -18.12 -26.29 21.61
CA LYS A 133 -19.35 -25.50 21.54
C LYS A 133 -19.10 -24.01 21.82
N THR A 134 -18.27 -23.70 22.81
CA THR A 134 -17.99 -22.34 23.27
C THR A 134 -16.51 -21.99 23.12
N GLU A 135 -16.18 -20.70 23.01
CA GLU A 135 -14.77 -20.28 22.96
C GLU A 135 -14.05 -20.57 24.28
N ALA A 136 -14.76 -20.45 25.41
CA ALA A 136 -14.20 -20.72 26.73
C ALA A 136 -13.71 -22.17 26.86
N ALA A 137 -14.51 -23.15 26.41
CA ALA A 137 -14.13 -24.56 26.39
C ALA A 137 -12.93 -24.80 25.45
N LYS A 138 -12.95 -24.19 24.26
CA LYS A 138 -11.84 -24.24 23.29
C LYS A 138 -10.52 -23.79 23.92
N TYR A 139 -10.47 -22.60 24.52
CA TYR A 139 -9.23 -22.05 25.09
C TYR A 139 -8.78 -22.80 26.35
N LYS A 140 -9.71 -23.35 27.14
CA LYS A 140 -9.38 -24.25 28.26
C LYS A 140 -8.67 -25.50 27.75
N ALA A 141 -9.14 -26.09 26.66
CA ALA A 141 -8.49 -27.24 26.03
C ALA A 141 -7.13 -26.89 25.42
N VAL A 142 -7.02 -25.76 24.71
CA VAL A 142 -5.75 -25.25 24.16
C VAL A 142 -4.70 -25.06 25.27
N VAL A 143 -5.07 -24.43 26.39
CA VAL A 143 -4.15 -24.21 27.52
C VAL A 143 -3.74 -25.54 28.15
N THR A 144 -4.64 -26.52 28.23
CA THR A 144 -4.33 -27.85 28.78
C THR A 144 -3.33 -28.59 27.89
N ASP A 145 -3.52 -28.55 26.58
CA ASP A 145 -2.62 -29.16 25.59
C ASP A 145 -1.22 -28.51 25.60
N ILE A 146 -1.15 -27.17 25.69
CA ILE A 146 0.11 -26.43 25.88
C ILE A 146 0.79 -26.83 27.21
N GLU A 147 0.02 -26.94 28.30
CA GLU A 147 0.54 -27.30 29.61
C GLU A 147 1.14 -28.71 29.62
N GLU A 148 0.47 -29.68 28.99
CA GLU A 148 0.97 -31.05 28.85
C GLU A 148 2.26 -31.11 28.01
N ALA A 149 2.27 -30.45 26.85
CA ALA A 149 3.45 -30.35 26.00
C ALA A 149 4.62 -29.67 26.72
N HIS A 150 4.35 -28.57 27.43
CA HIS A 150 5.35 -27.82 28.17
C HIS A 150 5.94 -28.63 29.34
N LYS A 151 5.11 -29.36 30.09
CA LYS A 151 5.57 -30.26 31.18
C LYS A 151 6.50 -31.35 30.66
N GLN A 152 6.27 -31.87 29.46
CA GLN A 152 7.16 -32.83 28.79
C GLN A 152 8.43 -32.16 28.23
N GLY A 153 8.46 -30.81 28.14
CA GLY A 153 9.54 -30.04 27.55
C GLY A 153 9.48 -29.95 26.02
N ARG A 154 8.31 -30.22 25.42
CA ARG A 154 8.12 -30.18 23.96
C ARG A 154 7.87 -28.74 23.50
N PRO A 155 8.62 -28.22 22.49
CA PRO A 155 8.38 -26.89 21.96
C PRO A 155 7.01 -26.78 21.30
N THR A 156 6.31 -25.67 21.55
CA THR A 156 4.95 -25.44 21.07
C THR A 156 4.82 -24.07 20.42
N LEU A 157 4.29 -24.03 19.20
CA LEU A 157 3.92 -22.80 18.49
C LEU A 157 2.39 -22.73 18.36
N VAL A 158 1.82 -21.64 18.87
CA VAL A 158 0.37 -21.40 18.83
C VAL A 158 0.07 -20.29 17.84
N GLY A 159 -0.77 -20.57 16.84
CA GLY A 159 -1.29 -19.58 15.89
C GLY A 159 -2.66 -19.07 16.31
N THR A 160 -2.82 -17.75 16.35
CA THR A 160 -4.09 -17.06 16.63
C THR A 160 -4.48 -16.15 15.46
N ALA A 161 -5.76 -15.86 15.28
CA ALA A 161 -6.23 -15.00 14.20
C ALA A 161 -6.07 -13.49 14.49
N SER A 162 -5.99 -13.08 15.76
CA SER A 162 -5.93 -11.67 16.14
C SER A 162 -5.00 -11.40 17.33
N ILE A 163 -4.57 -10.14 17.46
CA ILE A 163 -3.73 -9.68 18.58
C ILE A 163 -4.48 -9.84 19.91
N GLU A 164 -5.77 -9.53 19.94
CA GLU A 164 -6.60 -9.66 21.14
C GLU A 164 -6.62 -11.12 21.66
N ARG A 165 -6.80 -12.10 20.76
CA ARG A 165 -6.78 -13.52 21.12
C ARG A 165 -5.40 -13.98 21.62
N SER A 166 -4.33 -13.45 21.04
CA SER A 166 -2.97 -13.71 21.55
C SER A 166 -2.76 -13.18 22.96
N GLU A 167 -3.16 -11.95 23.25
CA GLU A 167 -3.02 -11.34 24.58
C GLU A 167 -3.90 -12.04 25.62
N MET A 168 -5.10 -12.46 25.21
CA MET A 168 -5.98 -13.28 26.06
C MET A 168 -5.33 -14.62 26.39
N LEU A 169 -4.82 -15.35 25.39
CA LEU A 169 -4.13 -16.62 25.60
C LEU A 169 -2.88 -16.45 26.48
N ALA A 170 -2.08 -15.41 26.23
CA ALA A 170 -0.92 -15.05 27.04
C ALA A 170 -1.30 -14.85 28.52
N THR A 171 -2.42 -14.17 28.77
CA THR A 171 -2.96 -13.99 30.13
C THR A 171 -3.33 -15.33 30.78
N LEU A 172 -3.95 -16.25 30.03
CA LEU A 172 -4.30 -17.59 30.53
C LEU A 172 -3.06 -18.43 30.85
N LEU A 173 -2.04 -18.40 29.98
CA LEU A 173 -0.76 -19.10 30.21
C LEU A 173 0.00 -18.52 31.41
N LYS A 174 -0.02 -17.20 31.58
CA LYS A 174 0.61 -16.53 32.73
C LYS A 174 -0.02 -16.96 34.05
N ARG A 175 -1.35 -17.14 34.09
CA ARG A 175 -2.06 -17.67 35.27
C ARG A 175 -1.68 -19.12 35.60
N ARG A 176 -1.28 -19.91 34.60
CA ARG A 176 -0.75 -21.28 34.76
C ARG A 176 0.75 -21.32 35.05
N GLY A 177 1.44 -20.18 35.07
CA GLY A 177 2.88 -20.11 35.31
C GLY A 177 3.75 -20.61 34.15
N ILE A 178 3.21 -20.66 32.92
CA ILE A 178 3.93 -21.14 31.74
C ILE A 178 4.67 -19.97 31.07
N PRO A 179 6.02 -19.98 31.00
CA PRO A 179 6.79 -18.98 30.27
C PRO A 179 6.47 -19.06 28.77
N HIS A 180 6.16 -17.92 28.16
CA HIS A 180 5.81 -17.84 26.75
C HIS A 180 6.23 -16.50 26.14
N GLU A 181 6.39 -16.51 24.82
CA GLU A 181 6.67 -15.32 24.02
C GLU A 181 5.49 -15.01 23.09
N VAL A 182 5.17 -13.73 22.90
CA VAL A 182 4.06 -13.29 22.04
C VAL A 182 4.59 -12.46 20.88
N LEU A 183 4.17 -12.80 19.66
CA LEU A 183 4.60 -12.17 18.42
C LEU A 183 3.40 -11.56 17.72
N ASN A 184 3.42 -10.23 17.62
CA ASN A 184 2.28 -9.42 17.16
C ASN A 184 2.54 -8.77 15.78
N ALA A 185 3.57 -9.21 15.04
CA ALA A 185 3.99 -8.68 13.73
C ALA A 185 4.34 -7.17 13.74
N LYS A 186 4.78 -6.62 14.88
CA LYS A 186 5.12 -5.19 15.03
C LYS A 186 6.63 -4.93 14.95
N GLN A 187 7.44 -5.87 15.43
CA GLN A 187 8.91 -5.72 15.50
C GLN A 187 9.58 -6.90 14.81
N HIS A 188 9.65 -6.87 13.48
CA HIS A 188 10.10 -8.01 12.67
C HIS A 188 11.49 -8.54 13.08
N GLU A 189 12.46 -7.67 13.36
CA GLU A 189 13.82 -8.09 13.72
C GLU A 189 13.89 -8.80 15.08
N ARG A 190 13.22 -8.25 16.10
CA ARG A 190 13.17 -8.87 17.44
C ARG A 190 12.37 -10.17 17.41
N GLU A 191 11.23 -10.17 16.72
CA GLU A 191 10.37 -11.34 16.57
C GLU A 191 11.08 -12.47 15.82
N ALA A 192 11.92 -12.15 14.83
CA ALA A 192 12.77 -13.11 14.14
C ALA A 192 13.74 -13.82 15.10
N GLY A 193 14.38 -13.08 16.00
CA GLY A 193 15.26 -13.64 17.02
C GLY A 193 14.53 -14.61 17.97
N ILE A 194 13.31 -14.28 18.36
CA ILE A 194 12.47 -15.13 19.22
C ILE A 194 12.07 -16.41 18.46
N ILE A 195 11.55 -16.28 17.24
CA ILE A 195 11.13 -17.43 16.41
C ILE A 195 12.27 -18.38 16.11
N ALA A 196 13.46 -17.85 15.84
CA ALA A 196 14.65 -18.67 15.60
C ALA A 196 15.00 -19.57 16.81
N GLN A 197 14.54 -19.22 18.01
CA GLN A 197 14.73 -19.99 19.24
C GLN A 197 13.48 -20.77 19.69
N ALA A 198 12.36 -20.67 18.97
CA ALA A 198 11.10 -21.30 19.34
C ALA A 198 11.14 -22.85 19.32
N GLY A 199 12.14 -23.44 18.67
CA GLY A 199 12.33 -24.89 18.60
C GLY A 199 13.10 -25.50 19.78
N ARG A 200 13.43 -24.71 20.81
CA ARG A 200 14.15 -25.19 22.01
C ARG A 200 13.23 -25.94 22.98
N PRO A 201 13.77 -26.90 23.78
CA PRO A 201 12.98 -27.62 24.77
C PRO A 201 12.20 -26.69 25.70
N GLY A 202 10.90 -26.94 25.83
CA GLY A 202 9.98 -26.20 26.70
C GLY A 202 9.57 -24.82 26.19
N ALA A 203 10.05 -24.36 25.03
CA ALA A 203 9.68 -23.07 24.48
C ALA A 203 8.20 -23.05 24.06
N VAL A 204 7.46 -22.02 24.50
CA VAL A 204 6.08 -21.76 24.08
C VAL A 204 6.03 -20.41 23.40
N THR A 205 5.59 -20.39 22.14
CA THR A 205 5.53 -19.17 21.33
C THR A 205 4.12 -18.97 20.79
N ILE A 206 3.53 -17.80 20.99
CA ILE A 206 2.24 -17.40 20.44
C ILE A 206 2.50 -16.44 19.26
N ALA A 207 1.98 -16.77 18.09
CA ALA A 207 2.10 -15.97 16.89
C ALA A 207 0.73 -15.53 16.39
N THR A 208 0.50 -14.21 16.31
CA THR A 208 -0.69 -13.67 15.64
C THR A 208 -0.54 -13.82 14.13
N ASN A 209 -1.53 -14.43 13.48
CA ASN A 209 -1.58 -14.70 12.06
C ASN A 209 -0.29 -15.37 11.55
N MET A 210 0.51 -14.63 10.79
CA MET A 210 1.77 -15.09 10.22
C MET A 210 2.99 -14.35 10.81
N ALA A 211 2.92 -13.89 12.06
CA ALA A 211 4.09 -13.37 12.76
C ALA A 211 5.25 -14.40 12.72
N GLY A 212 6.48 -13.93 12.53
CA GLY A 212 7.61 -14.83 12.32
C GLY A 212 7.70 -15.47 10.94
N ARG A 213 7.00 -14.96 9.92
CA ARG A 213 7.16 -15.42 8.52
C ARG A 213 8.57 -15.15 8.00
N GLY A 214 9.09 -16.12 7.24
CA GLY A 214 10.44 -16.04 6.67
C GLY A 214 11.56 -16.56 7.57
N VAL A 215 11.29 -16.87 8.84
CA VAL A 215 12.28 -17.44 9.77
C VAL A 215 11.97 -18.91 10.02
N ASP A 216 12.99 -19.74 9.85
CA ASP A 216 12.91 -21.18 10.09
C ASP A 216 13.02 -21.49 11.59
N ILE A 217 12.14 -22.37 12.06
CA ILE A 217 12.17 -22.88 13.44
C ILE A 217 12.98 -24.18 13.43
N LEU A 218 14.25 -24.09 13.82
CA LEU A 218 15.14 -25.24 13.95
C LEU A 218 14.90 -25.92 15.30
N LEU A 219 14.73 -27.24 15.29
CA LEU A 219 14.65 -28.02 16.52
C LEU A 219 15.98 -27.91 17.28
N GLY A 220 15.91 -27.55 18.55
CA GLY A 220 17.09 -27.23 19.37
C GLY A 220 17.52 -25.76 19.36
N GLY A 221 16.89 -24.92 18.50
CA GLY A 221 17.20 -23.49 18.38
C GLY A 221 18.28 -23.16 17.36
N ASN A 222 18.39 -21.87 17.00
CA ASN A 222 19.38 -21.40 16.03
C ASN A 222 20.74 -21.13 16.73
N PRO A 223 21.84 -21.80 16.31
CA PRO A 223 23.16 -21.65 16.94
C PRO A 223 23.76 -20.23 16.80
N GLU A 224 23.59 -19.59 15.65
CA GLU A 224 24.15 -18.25 15.41
C GLU A 224 23.44 -17.19 16.26
N GLY A 225 22.11 -17.28 16.36
CA GLY A 225 21.31 -16.41 17.22
C GLY A 225 21.68 -16.59 18.69
N MET A 226 21.93 -17.83 19.13
CA MET A 226 22.38 -18.12 20.49
C MET A 226 23.78 -17.55 20.76
N ALA A 227 24.72 -17.73 19.82
CA ALA A 227 26.07 -17.19 19.95
C ALA A 227 26.08 -15.65 20.05
N ARG A 228 25.27 -14.96 19.23
CA ARG A 228 25.10 -13.50 19.29
C ARG A 228 24.57 -13.03 20.64
N GLU A 229 23.55 -13.71 21.17
CA GLU A 229 22.94 -13.32 22.43
C GLU A 229 23.90 -13.55 23.61
N GLU A 230 24.67 -14.64 23.62
CA GLU A 230 25.68 -14.89 24.64
C GLU A 230 26.82 -13.86 24.61
N LEU A 231 27.33 -13.51 23.41
CA LEU A 231 28.32 -12.43 23.26
C LEU A 231 27.77 -11.07 23.71
N ARG A 232 26.50 -10.79 23.40
CA ARG A 232 25.83 -9.56 23.85
C ARG A 232 25.70 -9.50 25.38
N LYS A 233 25.34 -10.62 26.02
CA LYS A 233 25.29 -10.73 27.49
C LYS A 233 26.67 -10.59 28.13
N ALA A 234 27.72 -11.07 27.46
CA ALA A 234 29.10 -10.88 27.88
C ALA A 234 29.60 -9.43 27.68
N GLY A 235 28.77 -8.53 27.14
CA GLY A 235 29.11 -7.12 26.93
C GLY A 235 30.02 -6.86 25.72
N VAL A 236 30.13 -7.82 24.80
CA VAL A 236 30.98 -7.70 23.60
C VAL A 236 30.21 -6.97 22.50
N ASP A 237 30.85 -5.99 21.87
CA ASP A 237 30.30 -5.29 20.71
C ASP A 237 30.39 -6.19 19.46
N LEU A 238 29.22 -6.59 18.93
CA LEU A 238 29.09 -7.49 17.78
C LEU A 238 29.78 -6.95 16.50
N THR A 239 30.04 -5.64 16.41
CA THR A 239 30.74 -5.04 15.26
C THR A 239 32.26 -5.16 15.32
N ALA A 240 32.81 -5.51 16.50
CA ALA A 240 34.23 -5.61 16.77
C ALA A 240 34.66 -6.98 17.33
N VAL A 241 33.79 -8.00 17.24
CA VAL A 241 34.08 -9.37 17.66
C VAL A 241 35.19 -9.95 16.78
N SER A 242 36.22 -10.55 17.39
CA SER A 242 37.24 -11.29 16.63
C SER A 242 36.70 -12.62 16.12
N ASP A 243 37.22 -13.09 14.98
CA ASP A 243 36.82 -14.37 14.39
C ASP A 243 36.99 -15.54 15.38
N GLU A 244 38.03 -15.49 16.23
CA GLU A 244 38.28 -16.49 17.27
C GLU A 244 37.16 -16.51 18.32
N GLN A 245 36.76 -15.34 18.84
CA GLN A 245 35.68 -15.22 19.82
C GLN A 245 34.33 -15.66 19.24
N TRP A 246 34.05 -15.27 17.99
CA TRP A 246 32.84 -15.71 17.30
C TRP A 246 32.80 -17.23 17.11
N ASN A 247 33.91 -17.82 16.65
CA ASN A 247 34.00 -19.27 16.42
C ASN A 247 33.89 -20.07 17.72
N GLU A 248 34.43 -19.58 18.83
CA GLU A 248 34.29 -20.22 20.15
C GLU A 248 32.84 -20.17 20.66
N ALA A 249 32.20 -18.99 20.58
CA ALA A 249 30.80 -18.82 20.96
C ALA A 249 29.88 -19.70 20.09
N LEU A 250 30.12 -19.74 18.77
CA LEU A 250 29.35 -20.57 17.84
C LEU A 250 29.56 -22.06 18.08
N LYS A 251 30.78 -22.50 18.42
CA LYS A 251 31.06 -23.89 18.77
C LYS A 251 30.28 -24.32 20.02
N THR A 252 30.29 -23.49 21.05
CA THR A 252 29.53 -23.73 22.29
C THR A 252 28.03 -23.76 22.01
N ALA A 253 27.51 -22.78 21.26
CA ALA A 253 26.11 -22.73 20.87
C ALA A 253 25.69 -23.98 20.07
N ARG A 254 26.50 -24.45 19.11
CA ARG A 254 26.23 -25.67 18.34
C ARG A 254 26.10 -26.90 19.22
N GLN A 255 26.95 -27.05 20.23
CA GLN A 255 26.88 -28.17 21.17
C GLN A 255 25.57 -28.14 21.98
N ILE A 256 25.17 -26.96 22.45
CA ILE A 256 23.91 -26.77 23.18
C ILE A 256 22.72 -27.09 22.26
N THR A 257 22.67 -26.49 21.06
CA THR A 257 21.55 -26.68 20.13
C THR A 257 21.44 -28.12 19.65
N GLU A 258 22.56 -28.85 19.47
CA GLU A 258 22.51 -30.25 19.06
C GLU A 258 21.98 -31.15 20.20
N ARG A 259 22.40 -30.90 21.44
CA ARG A 259 21.83 -31.59 22.62
C ARG A 259 20.33 -31.31 22.75
N ASP A 260 19.95 -30.04 22.64
CA ASP A 260 18.55 -29.61 22.69
C ASP A 260 17.75 -30.23 21.54
N ARG A 261 18.33 -30.34 20.34
CA ARG A 261 17.72 -30.98 19.18
C ARG A 261 17.39 -32.44 19.46
N GLN A 262 18.34 -33.23 19.97
CA GLN A 262 18.10 -34.66 20.25
C GLN A 262 16.95 -34.84 21.24
N LYS A 263 16.92 -34.03 22.30
CA LYS A 263 15.81 -34.03 23.26
C LYS A 263 14.47 -33.70 22.59
N VAL A 264 14.43 -32.71 21.71
CA VAL A 264 13.18 -32.33 21.01
C VAL A 264 12.74 -33.40 20.02
N LEU A 265 13.66 -34.10 19.36
CA LEU A 265 13.35 -35.23 18.47
C LEU A 265 12.70 -36.38 19.23
N GLU A 266 13.23 -36.74 20.40
CA GLU A 266 12.66 -37.79 21.28
C GLU A 266 11.25 -37.42 21.78
N LEU A 267 10.98 -36.13 21.98
CA LEU A 267 9.68 -35.60 22.39
C LEU A 267 8.67 -35.47 21.23
N GLY A 268 9.00 -35.96 20.03
CA GLY A 268 8.11 -35.90 18.87
C GLY A 268 8.11 -34.57 18.11
N GLY A 269 9.17 -33.77 18.29
CA GLY A 269 9.42 -32.54 17.54
C GLY A 269 8.51 -31.36 17.91
N LEU A 270 8.46 -30.36 17.03
CA LEU A 270 7.65 -29.15 17.23
C LEU A 270 6.15 -29.48 17.20
N HIS A 271 5.41 -29.00 18.20
CA HIS A 271 3.96 -29.05 18.23
C HIS A 271 3.34 -27.73 17.73
N ILE A 272 2.42 -27.82 16.78
CA ILE A 272 1.69 -26.68 16.23
C ILE A 272 0.24 -26.73 16.70
N ILE A 273 -0.23 -25.62 17.26
CA ILE A 273 -1.62 -25.45 17.68
C ILE A 273 -2.24 -24.30 16.89
N GLY A 274 -3.24 -24.59 16.07
CA GLY A 274 -4.12 -23.57 15.49
C GLY A 274 -5.28 -23.32 16.43
N THR A 275 -5.55 -22.07 16.80
CA THR A 275 -6.68 -21.74 17.70
C THR A 275 -7.96 -21.39 16.96
N GLU A 276 -7.88 -21.23 15.63
CA GLU A 276 -8.97 -20.91 14.69
C GLU A 276 -8.55 -21.36 13.27
N ARG A 277 -9.51 -21.46 12.36
CA ARG A 277 -9.26 -21.60 10.91
C ARG A 277 -9.15 -20.21 10.28
N HIS A 278 -8.16 -20.01 9.42
CA HIS A 278 -8.06 -18.78 8.64
C HIS A 278 -9.06 -18.80 7.47
N GLU A 279 -9.26 -17.64 6.85
CA GLU A 279 -10.11 -17.48 5.66
C GLU A 279 -9.69 -18.35 4.46
N ALA A 280 -8.42 -18.79 4.43
CA ALA A 280 -7.90 -19.67 3.39
C ALA A 280 -7.11 -20.85 3.98
N ARG A 281 -7.39 -22.05 3.48
CA ARG A 281 -6.73 -23.32 3.83
C ARG A 281 -5.23 -23.25 3.60
N ARG A 282 -4.81 -22.48 2.60
CA ARG A 282 -3.41 -22.20 2.32
C ARG A 282 -2.67 -21.62 3.55
N ILE A 283 -3.30 -20.72 4.29
CA ILE A 283 -2.69 -20.07 5.46
C ILE A 283 -2.59 -21.05 6.63
N ASP A 284 -3.63 -21.86 6.86
CA ASP A 284 -3.58 -22.94 7.86
C ASP A 284 -2.44 -23.92 7.57
N ASN A 285 -2.27 -24.31 6.30
CA ASN A 285 -1.20 -25.21 5.88
C ASN A 285 0.20 -24.58 6.04
N GLN A 286 0.32 -23.26 5.95
CA GLN A 286 1.57 -22.55 6.26
C GLN A 286 1.89 -22.61 7.75
N LEU A 287 0.89 -22.54 8.63
CA LEU A 287 1.07 -22.74 10.06
C LEU A 287 1.49 -24.18 10.36
N ARG A 288 0.78 -25.19 9.82
CA ARG A 288 1.18 -26.61 9.94
C ARG A 288 2.61 -26.86 9.44
N GLY A 289 2.96 -26.24 8.30
CA GLY A 289 4.26 -26.29 7.65
C GLY A 289 5.42 -25.70 8.48
N ARG A 290 5.15 -25.11 9.64
CA ARG A 290 6.20 -24.72 10.59
C ARG A 290 6.86 -25.92 11.26
N ALA A 291 6.13 -27.03 11.44
CA ALA A 291 6.67 -28.29 11.95
C ALA A 291 6.99 -29.30 10.84
N GLY A 292 7.85 -30.26 11.17
CA GLY A 292 8.23 -31.37 10.28
C GLY A 292 9.15 -30.97 9.12
N ARG A 293 9.94 -29.90 9.29
CA ARG A 293 10.94 -29.48 8.30
C ARG A 293 12.00 -30.56 8.13
N MET A 294 12.50 -30.74 6.91
CA MET A 294 13.59 -31.69 6.60
C MET A 294 13.35 -33.11 7.16
N GLY A 295 12.10 -33.57 7.17
CA GLY A 295 11.72 -34.90 7.67
C GLY A 295 11.85 -35.07 9.17
N ASP A 296 11.98 -33.98 9.93
CA ASP A 296 11.91 -34.02 11.38
C ASP A 296 10.50 -34.47 11.84
N PRO A 297 10.38 -35.13 13.01
CA PRO A 297 9.08 -35.36 13.63
C PRO A 297 8.40 -34.03 14.00
N GLY A 298 7.09 -34.07 14.11
CA GLY A 298 6.27 -32.94 14.52
C GLY A 298 4.80 -33.32 14.52
N SER A 299 3.97 -32.49 15.14
CA SER A 299 2.52 -32.62 14.99
C SER A 299 1.83 -31.28 14.89
N SER A 300 0.68 -31.26 14.23
CA SER A 300 -0.20 -30.11 14.17
C SER A 300 -1.62 -30.49 14.59
N ARG A 301 -2.31 -29.59 15.31
CA ARG A 301 -3.72 -29.76 15.70
C ARG A 301 -4.41 -28.41 15.69
N PHE A 302 -5.66 -28.37 15.25
CA PHE A 302 -6.49 -27.16 15.32
C PHE A 302 -7.59 -27.36 16.37
N PHE A 303 -7.81 -26.33 17.17
CA PHE A 303 -8.89 -26.23 18.15
C PHE A 303 -9.84 -25.16 17.66
N LEU A 304 -11.11 -25.50 17.48
CA LEU A 304 -12.12 -24.64 16.87
C LEU A 304 -13.31 -24.48 17.79
N SER A 305 -14.05 -23.38 17.64
CA SER A 305 -15.33 -23.15 18.29
C SER A 305 -16.41 -22.81 17.26
N LEU A 306 -17.65 -23.16 17.58
CA LEU A 306 -18.82 -22.67 16.84
C LEU A 306 -18.99 -21.15 16.92
N GLU A 307 -18.36 -20.53 17.92
CA GLU A 307 -18.38 -19.09 18.16
C GLU A 307 -17.24 -18.34 17.45
N ASP A 308 -16.32 -19.06 16.78
CA ASP A 308 -15.24 -18.46 16.01
C ASP A 308 -15.80 -17.65 14.81
N ASP A 309 -15.05 -16.63 14.35
CA ASP A 309 -15.49 -15.70 13.32
C ASP A 309 -15.89 -16.38 12.00
N LEU A 310 -15.12 -17.40 11.57
CA LEU A 310 -15.44 -18.19 10.38
C LEU A 310 -16.79 -18.90 10.50
N MET A 311 -17.09 -19.44 11.69
CA MET A 311 -18.32 -20.17 11.95
C MET A 311 -19.51 -19.22 12.07
N ARG A 312 -19.35 -18.09 12.78
CA ARG A 312 -20.39 -17.06 12.90
C ARG A 312 -20.84 -16.51 11.56
N ARG A 313 -19.91 -16.28 10.62
CA ARG A 313 -20.23 -15.71 9.31
C ARG A 313 -20.99 -16.68 8.39
N PHE A 314 -20.78 -17.99 8.51
CA PHE A 314 -21.24 -18.94 7.48
C PHE A 314 -22.10 -20.12 7.95
N SER A 315 -22.14 -20.46 9.24
CA SER A 315 -22.86 -21.67 9.71
C SER A 315 -23.22 -21.73 11.20
N GLY A 316 -23.01 -20.66 11.99
CA GLY A 316 -23.17 -20.68 13.44
C GLY A 316 -24.56 -21.13 13.91
N ASP A 317 -25.62 -20.49 13.42
CA ASP A 317 -26.97 -20.68 13.98
C ASP A 317 -27.59 -22.05 13.64
N SER A 318 -27.39 -22.53 12.40
CA SER A 318 -27.91 -23.82 11.94
C SER A 318 -27.22 -25.00 12.62
N VAL A 319 -25.91 -24.91 12.87
CA VAL A 319 -25.11 -25.96 13.52
C VAL A 319 -25.30 -25.91 15.03
N LYS A 320 -25.35 -24.71 15.64
CA LYS A 320 -25.60 -24.52 17.07
C LYS A 320 -26.98 -25.06 17.47
N GLY A 321 -28.02 -24.79 16.68
CA GLY A 321 -29.37 -25.31 16.93
C GLY A 321 -29.50 -26.84 16.81
N LEU A 322 -28.71 -27.48 15.95
CA LEU A 322 -28.63 -28.94 15.87
C LEU A 322 -27.94 -29.52 17.12
N MET A 323 -26.93 -28.82 17.66
CA MET A 323 -26.15 -29.26 18.81
C MET A 323 -26.86 -29.09 20.14
N ASP A 324 -27.62 -28.01 20.31
CA ASP A 324 -28.47 -27.81 21.49
C ASP A 324 -29.52 -28.93 21.60
N ARG A 325 -30.00 -29.46 20.46
CA ARG A 325 -30.92 -30.60 20.42
C ARG A 325 -30.25 -31.95 20.69
N LEU A 326 -28.94 -32.08 20.45
CA LEU A 326 -28.18 -33.31 20.65
C LEU A 326 -27.60 -33.46 22.06
N GLY A 327 -27.72 -32.44 22.92
CA GLY A 327 -27.30 -32.51 24.32
C GLY A 327 -25.79 -32.68 24.52
N VAL A 328 -24.96 -32.20 23.58
CA VAL A 328 -23.50 -32.31 23.69
C VAL A 328 -22.99 -31.39 24.79
N GLU A 329 -22.25 -31.94 25.75
CA GLU A 329 -21.61 -31.19 26.83
C GLU A 329 -20.56 -30.19 26.28
N GLU A 330 -20.43 -29.03 26.93
CA GLU A 330 -19.59 -27.93 26.41
C GLU A 330 -18.10 -28.26 26.34
N ASP A 331 -17.61 -29.11 27.24
CA ASP A 331 -16.19 -29.47 27.39
C ASP A 331 -15.79 -30.70 26.56
N VAL A 332 -16.72 -31.37 25.87
CA VAL A 332 -16.44 -32.58 25.08
C VAL A 332 -16.18 -32.20 23.61
N PRO A 333 -15.01 -32.54 23.04
CA PRO A 333 -14.71 -32.22 21.65
C PRO A 333 -15.62 -33.00 20.70
N ILE A 334 -16.19 -32.31 19.73
CA ILE A 334 -17.04 -32.90 18.70
C ILE A 334 -16.16 -33.42 17.56
N ALA A 335 -15.93 -34.73 17.54
CA ALA A 335 -15.25 -35.42 16.44
C ALA A 335 -16.26 -36.03 15.44
N HIS A 336 -17.18 -35.21 14.90
CA HIS A 336 -18.19 -35.68 13.93
C HIS A 336 -17.85 -35.22 12.52
N GLY A 337 -17.66 -36.15 11.57
CA GLY A 337 -17.27 -35.85 10.18
C GLY A 337 -18.25 -35.00 9.36
N LEU A 338 -19.46 -34.75 9.88
CA LEU A 338 -20.38 -33.74 9.31
C LEU A 338 -19.94 -32.31 9.63
N VAL A 339 -19.45 -32.05 10.85
CA VAL A 339 -19.04 -30.71 11.29
C VAL A 339 -17.73 -30.31 10.59
N THR A 340 -16.78 -31.24 10.47
CA THR A 340 -15.54 -31.02 9.70
C THR A 340 -15.84 -30.63 8.25
N ARG A 341 -16.76 -31.33 7.57
CA ARG A 341 -17.18 -31.00 6.20
C ARG A 341 -17.86 -29.64 6.10
N ALA A 342 -18.65 -29.26 7.10
CA ALA A 342 -19.28 -27.94 7.14
C ALA A 342 -18.24 -26.81 7.25
N ILE A 343 -17.21 -27.00 8.10
CA ILE A 343 -16.10 -26.06 8.25
C ILE A 343 -15.31 -25.94 6.94
N GLU A 344 -14.97 -27.06 6.30
CA GLU A 344 -14.29 -27.06 5.01
C GLU A 344 -15.11 -26.33 3.94
N SER A 345 -16.42 -26.58 3.88
CA SER A 345 -17.32 -25.89 2.94
C SER A 345 -17.39 -24.38 3.20
N ALA A 346 -17.42 -23.95 4.47
CA ALA A 346 -17.38 -22.54 4.83
C ALA A 346 -16.08 -21.88 4.38
N GLN A 347 -14.93 -22.53 4.60
CA GLN A 347 -13.62 -22.04 4.18
C GLN A 347 -13.53 -21.91 2.65
N THR A 348 -13.97 -22.93 1.89
CA THR A 348 -14.01 -22.87 0.42
C THR A 348 -14.90 -21.75 -0.12
N ARG A 349 -16.03 -21.45 0.55
CA ARG A 349 -16.89 -20.32 0.16
C ARG A 349 -16.20 -18.97 0.37
N VAL A 350 -15.47 -18.81 1.48
CA VAL A 350 -14.69 -17.59 1.76
C VAL A 350 -13.56 -17.44 0.74
N GLU A 351 -12.85 -18.51 0.41
CA GLU A 351 -11.82 -18.51 -0.63
C GLU A 351 -12.40 -18.09 -1.99
N GLY A 352 -13.53 -18.68 -2.40
CA GLY A 352 -14.23 -18.31 -3.63
C GLY A 352 -14.69 -16.85 -3.64
N HIS A 353 -15.25 -16.36 -2.53
CA HIS A 353 -15.65 -14.96 -2.40
C HIS A 353 -14.45 -14.00 -2.52
N ASN A 354 -13.35 -14.29 -1.84
CA ASN A 354 -12.12 -13.51 -1.92
C ASN A 354 -11.49 -13.56 -3.32
N PHE A 355 -11.59 -14.71 -4.00
CA PHE A 355 -11.17 -14.87 -5.40
C PHE A 355 -12.01 -13.98 -6.33
N ASP A 356 -13.33 -14.00 -6.19
CA ASP A 356 -14.23 -13.16 -7.00
C ASP A 356 -13.96 -11.67 -6.79
N ILE A 357 -13.72 -11.22 -5.55
CA ILE A 357 -13.30 -9.83 -5.27
C ILE A 357 -12.02 -9.49 -6.03
N ARG A 358 -10.97 -10.32 -5.92
CA ARG A 358 -9.69 -10.08 -6.62
C ARG A 358 -9.86 -10.06 -8.13
N LYS A 359 -10.66 -10.98 -8.67
CA LYS A 359 -10.99 -11.06 -10.09
C LYS A 359 -11.70 -9.81 -10.55
N HIS A 360 -12.70 -9.32 -9.81
CA HIS A 360 -13.38 -8.08 -10.13
C HIS A 360 -12.42 -6.88 -10.12
N VAL A 361 -11.61 -6.72 -9.07
CA VAL A 361 -10.60 -5.66 -8.99
C VAL A 361 -9.65 -5.69 -10.21
N LEU A 362 -9.17 -6.87 -10.59
CA LEU A 362 -8.34 -7.04 -11.79
C LEU A 362 -9.08 -6.67 -13.07
N GLN A 363 -10.32 -7.10 -13.25
CA GLN A 363 -11.11 -6.80 -14.45
C GLN A 363 -11.34 -5.30 -14.66
N TYR A 364 -11.55 -4.53 -13.59
CA TYR A 364 -11.64 -3.07 -13.68
C TYR A 364 -10.28 -2.44 -13.94
N ASP A 365 -9.21 -2.88 -13.25
CA ASP A 365 -7.85 -2.36 -13.50
C ASP A 365 -7.33 -2.72 -14.88
N ASP A 366 -7.73 -3.83 -15.49
CA ASP A 366 -7.33 -4.19 -16.87
C ASP A 366 -7.79 -3.14 -17.89
N VAL A 367 -8.95 -2.53 -17.68
CA VAL A 367 -9.46 -1.43 -18.53
C VAL A 367 -8.60 -0.18 -18.38
N VAL A 368 -8.21 0.13 -17.14
CA VAL A 368 -7.33 1.27 -16.86
C VAL A 368 -5.89 0.97 -17.32
N ASN A 369 -5.46 -0.29 -17.28
CA ASN A 369 -4.14 -0.74 -17.68
C ASN A 369 -3.90 -0.51 -19.17
N THR A 370 -4.86 -0.85 -20.04
CA THR A 370 -4.71 -0.61 -21.49
C THR A 370 -4.58 0.89 -21.80
N GLN A 371 -5.36 1.73 -21.12
CA GLN A 371 -5.25 3.20 -21.25
C GLN A 371 -3.90 3.71 -20.73
N ARG A 372 -3.46 3.18 -19.58
CA ARG A 372 -2.18 3.49 -18.94
C ARG A 372 -0.99 3.13 -19.83
N GLU A 373 -1.03 1.99 -20.52
CA GLU A 373 0.01 1.57 -21.46
C GLU A 373 0.20 2.61 -22.57
N VAL A 374 -0.89 3.07 -23.20
CA VAL A 374 -0.86 4.12 -24.23
C VAL A 374 -0.29 5.43 -23.69
N ILE A 375 -0.80 5.92 -22.55
CA ILE A 375 -0.33 7.19 -21.96
C ILE A 375 1.14 7.07 -21.55
N TYR A 376 1.56 5.95 -20.98
CA TYR A 376 2.95 5.78 -20.53
C TYR A 376 3.91 5.61 -21.69
N GLU A 377 3.48 4.97 -22.78
CA GLU A 377 4.24 4.92 -24.02
C GLU A 377 4.43 6.32 -24.62
N GLN A 378 3.36 7.10 -24.76
CA GLN A 378 3.43 8.49 -25.21
C GLN A 378 4.35 9.34 -24.32
N ARG A 379 4.22 9.22 -22.99
CA ARG A 379 5.10 9.94 -22.05
C ARG A 379 6.55 9.53 -22.21
N ARG A 380 6.84 8.23 -22.37
CA ARG A 380 8.21 7.74 -22.61
C ARG A 380 8.76 8.28 -23.92
N GLN A 381 7.98 8.21 -25.00
CA GLN A 381 8.35 8.75 -26.31
C GLN A 381 8.72 10.24 -26.20
N VAL A 382 7.85 11.04 -25.56
CA VAL A 382 8.08 12.47 -25.34
C VAL A 382 9.28 12.74 -24.44
N LEU A 383 9.70 11.82 -23.58
CA LEU A 383 10.91 11.96 -22.75
C LEU A 383 12.19 11.50 -23.48
N SER A 384 12.10 10.52 -24.38
CA SER A 384 13.26 9.91 -25.03
C SER A 384 13.60 10.53 -26.40
N GLU A 385 12.60 10.98 -27.16
CA GLU A 385 12.82 11.50 -28.51
C GLU A 385 13.57 12.82 -28.49
N ALA A 386 14.48 13.02 -29.44
CA ALA A 386 15.24 14.27 -29.58
C ALA A 386 14.40 15.38 -30.23
N ASP A 387 13.56 15.03 -31.21
CA ASP A 387 12.72 15.97 -31.95
C ASP A 387 11.23 15.58 -31.83
N LEU A 388 10.40 16.56 -31.46
CA LEU A 388 8.95 16.40 -31.26
C LEU A 388 8.14 17.18 -32.30
N LYS A 389 8.79 17.82 -33.28
CA LYS A 389 8.12 18.70 -34.27
C LYS A 389 6.98 17.99 -34.96
N GLN A 390 7.25 16.79 -35.48
CA GLN A 390 6.26 16.06 -36.26
C GLN A 390 5.09 15.62 -35.39
N THR A 391 5.35 15.18 -34.16
CA THR A 391 4.31 14.81 -33.19
C THR A 391 3.38 15.99 -32.89
N VAL A 392 3.96 17.16 -32.64
CA VAL A 392 3.19 18.39 -32.42
C VAL A 392 2.42 18.79 -33.68
N TRP A 393 3.05 18.69 -34.85
CA TRP A 393 2.43 19.07 -36.10
C TRP A 393 1.23 18.18 -36.46
N ASN A 394 1.32 16.88 -36.21
CA ASN A 394 0.19 15.95 -36.36
C ASN A 394 -0.99 16.35 -35.44
N MET A 395 -0.72 16.80 -34.21
CA MET A 395 -1.79 17.29 -33.32
C MET A 395 -2.45 18.56 -33.86
N VAL A 396 -1.67 19.48 -34.45
CA VAL A 396 -2.20 20.69 -35.08
C VAL A 396 -3.07 20.33 -36.29
N GLU A 397 -2.60 19.41 -37.15
CA GLU A 397 -3.36 18.95 -38.32
C GLU A 397 -4.71 18.33 -37.92
N ASN A 398 -4.70 17.45 -36.92
CA ASN A 398 -5.92 16.81 -36.42
C ASN A 398 -6.92 17.80 -35.82
N GLU A 399 -6.48 18.79 -35.02
CA GLU A 399 -7.39 19.78 -34.44
C GLU A 399 -8.01 20.69 -35.52
N VAL A 400 -7.23 21.08 -36.53
CA VAL A 400 -7.76 21.87 -37.66
C VAL A 400 -8.74 21.05 -38.50
N GLU A 401 -8.42 19.79 -38.80
CA GLU A 401 -9.33 18.88 -39.51
C GLU A 401 -10.63 18.67 -38.73
N THR A 402 -10.53 18.50 -37.40
CA THR A 402 -11.69 18.35 -36.52
C THR A 402 -12.57 19.60 -36.51
N ALA A 403 -11.97 20.80 -36.47
CA ALA A 403 -12.72 22.06 -36.54
C ALA A 403 -13.42 22.24 -37.89
N VAL A 404 -12.75 21.92 -39.00
CA VAL A 404 -13.33 21.93 -40.36
C VAL A 404 -14.49 20.94 -40.44
N ALA A 405 -14.28 19.70 -40.00
CA ALA A 405 -15.30 18.66 -40.02
C ALA A 405 -16.51 18.97 -39.13
N ARG A 406 -16.36 19.79 -38.08
CA ARG A 406 -17.47 20.19 -37.21
C ARG A 406 -18.34 21.30 -37.81
N HIS A 407 -17.72 22.30 -38.44
CA HIS A 407 -18.39 23.53 -38.86
C HIS A 407 -18.66 23.64 -40.37
N LEU A 408 -17.92 22.88 -41.20
CA LEU A 408 -17.93 23.00 -42.67
C LEU A 408 -18.40 21.71 -43.38
N ASN A 409 -19.14 20.84 -42.68
CA ASN A 409 -19.57 19.53 -43.21
C ASN A 409 -20.99 19.48 -43.79
N SER A 410 -21.83 20.49 -43.53
CA SER A 410 -23.27 20.46 -43.80
C SER A 410 -23.68 21.50 -44.85
N SER A 411 -24.93 21.45 -45.30
CA SER A 411 -25.51 22.37 -46.29
C SER A 411 -25.52 23.84 -45.84
N SER A 412 -25.20 24.12 -44.57
CA SER A 412 -25.04 25.46 -44.00
C SER A 412 -23.70 25.54 -43.27
N TRP A 413 -22.71 26.18 -43.89
CA TRP A 413 -21.42 26.44 -43.25
C TRP A 413 -21.56 27.54 -42.21
N ASP A 414 -20.91 27.37 -41.06
CA ASP A 414 -20.80 28.40 -40.03
C ASP A 414 -19.33 28.85 -39.92
N LEU A 415 -18.95 29.81 -40.78
CA LEU A 415 -17.59 30.34 -40.83
C LEU A 415 -17.24 31.16 -39.59
N ASP A 416 -18.21 31.83 -38.97
CA ASP A 416 -18.00 32.62 -37.76
C ASP A 416 -17.71 31.72 -36.55
N ALA A 417 -18.46 30.61 -36.40
CA ALA A 417 -18.18 29.61 -35.37
C ALA A 417 -16.83 28.91 -35.59
N PHE A 418 -16.49 28.57 -36.85
CA PHE A 418 -15.19 28.02 -37.20
C PHE A 418 -14.04 28.94 -36.82
N LEU A 419 -14.11 30.23 -37.19
CA LEU A 419 -13.06 31.20 -36.86
C LEU A 419 -12.95 31.46 -35.36
N THR A 420 -14.08 31.43 -34.64
CA THR A 420 -14.08 31.56 -33.17
C THR A 420 -13.37 30.40 -32.52
N GLU A 421 -13.64 29.16 -32.94
CA GLU A 421 -12.93 27.98 -32.44
C GLU A 421 -11.45 28.02 -32.82
N LEU A 422 -11.13 28.36 -34.08
CA LEU A 422 -9.76 28.40 -34.57
C LEU A 422 -8.92 29.48 -33.86
N ALA A 423 -9.51 30.63 -33.51
CA ALA A 423 -8.87 31.68 -32.71
C ALA A 423 -8.50 31.23 -31.29
N VAL A 424 -9.19 30.20 -30.75
CA VAL A 424 -8.82 29.62 -29.46
C VAL A 424 -7.52 28.83 -29.59
N LEU A 425 -7.36 28.11 -30.71
CA LEU A 425 -6.27 27.16 -30.95
C LEU A 425 -5.01 27.83 -31.53
N LEU A 426 -5.21 28.73 -32.49
CA LEU A 426 -4.16 29.33 -33.32
C LEU A 426 -4.11 30.86 -33.13
N PRO A 427 -2.93 31.47 -33.30
CA PRO A 427 -2.79 32.91 -33.24
C PRO A 427 -3.22 33.50 -34.60
N LEU A 428 -4.53 33.74 -34.75
CA LEU A 428 -5.06 34.37 -35.96
C LEU A 428 -4.69 35.86 -35.99
N PRO A 429 -4.26 36.40 -37.14
CA PRO A 429 -4.12 37.85 -37.32
C PRO A 429 -5.45 38.55 -37.01
N ALA A 430 -5.40 39.69 -36.32
CA ALA A 430 -6.61 40.46 -35.97
C ALA A 430 -7.41 40.95 -37.21
N SER A 431 -6.79 40.91 -38.39
CA SER A 431 -7.43 41.23 -39.67
C SER A 431 -8.22 40.08 -40.30
N THR A 432 -8.08 38.85 -39.80
CA THR A 432 -8.74 37.66 -40.36
C THR A 432 -10.23 37.70 -40.09
N LYS A 433 -11.05 37.69 -41.15
CA LYS A 433 -12.52 37.75 -41.10
C LYS A 433 -13.14 36.61 -41.90
N ALA A 434 -14.42 36.29 -41.63
CA ALA A 434 -15.17 35.28 -42.39
C ALA A 434 -15.15 35.54 -43.90
N ALA A 435 -15.21 36.82 -44.29
CA ALA A 435 -15.11 37.27 -45.68
C ALA A 435 -13.81 36.84 -46.40
N ASP A 436 -12.71 36.60 -45.67
CA ASP A 436 -11.45 36.14 -46.26
C ASP A 436 -11.51 34.67 -46.73
N PHE A 437 -12.55 33.93 -46.32
CA PHE A 437 -12.77 32.52 -46.62
C PHE A 437 -14.04 32.30 -47.45
N GLU A 438 -14.77 33.37 -47.81
CA GLU A 438 -15.95 33.29 -48.68
C GLU A 438 -15.56 32.80 -50.08
N GLY A 439 -16.29 31.82 -50.59
CA GLY A 439 -16.05 31.22 -51.91
C GLY A 439 -14.91 30.21 -51.97
N MET A 440 -14.25 29.89 -50.85
CA MET A 440 -13.26 28.81 -50.76
C MET A 440 -13.93 27.46 -50.50
N GLU A 441 -13.33 26.37 -51.00
CA GLU A 441 -13.72 25.01 -50.63
C GLU A 441 -13.19 24.66 -49.23
N ALA A 442 -13.86 23.74 -48.51
CA ALA A 442 -13.46 23.34 -47.15
C ALA A 442 -11.99 22.89 -47.07
N ARG A 443 -11.49 22.22 -48.11
CA ARG A 443 -10.08 21.83 -48.24
C ARG A 443 -9.14 23.04 -48.32
N GLN A 444 -9.52 24.08 -49.07
CA GLN A 444 -8.72 25.30 -49.20
C GLN A 444 -8.69 26.08 -47.88
N ILE A 445 -9.81 26.09 -47.14
CA ILE A 445 -9.89 26.69 -45.80
C ILE A 445 -8.97 25.93 -44.83
N GLN A 446 -8.99 24.59 -44.87
CA GLN A 446 -8.10 23.74 -44.07
C GLN A 446 -6.63 24.03 -44.37
N GLU A 447 -6.23 24.00 -45.64
CA GLU A 447 -4.85 24.27 -46.07
C GLU A 447 -4.39 25.68 -45.64
N ARG A 448 -5.29 26.67 -45.73
CA ARG A 448 -5.01 28.04 -45.29
C ARG A 448 -4.81 28.14 -43.77
N ALA A 449 -5.66 27.48 -42.98
CA ALA A 449 -5.53 27.44 -41.52
C ALA A 449 -4.22 26.76 -41.09
N LEU A 450 -3.86 25.65 -41.74
CA LEU A 450 -2.59 24.97 -41.49
C LEU A 450 -1.40 25.85 -41.84
N GLN A 451 -1.45 26.59 -42.95
CA GLN A 451 -0.36 27.50 -43.31
C GLN A 451 -0.16 28.60 -42.26
N LEU A 452 -1.25 29.19 -41.76
CA LEU A 452 -1.16 30.19 -40.67
C LEU A 452 -0.53 29.58 -39.39
N ALA A 453 -0.87 28.34 -39.06
CA ALA A 453 -0.26 27.63 -37.94
C ALA A 453 1.24 27.39 -38.15
N ARG A 454 1.66 26.99 -39.36
CA ARG A 454 3.08 26.80 -39.73
C ARG A 454 3.86 28.09 -39.61
N ASP A 455 3.35 29.17 -40.19
CA ASP A 455 4.01 30.48 -40.17
C ASP A 455 4.22 30.97 -38.73
N ALA A 456 3.20 30.79 -37.87
CA ALA A 456 3.29 31.14 -36.46
C ALA A 456 4.27 30.26 -35.67
N HIS A 457 4.31 28.96 -35.96
CA HIS A 457 5.24 28.02 -35.33
C HIS A 457 6.68 28.34 -35.72
N GLU A 458 6.96 28.55 -37.01
CA GLU A 458 8.27 28.94 -37.51
C GLU A 458 8.74 30.28 -36.94
N ALA A 459 7.86 31.26 -36.79
CA ALA A 459 8.18 32.53 -36.17
C ALA A 459 8.65 32.34 -34.71
N LYS A 460 7.99 31.46 -33.95
CA LYS A 460 8.42 31.10 -32.59
C LYS A 460 9.73 30.35 -32.57
N GLU A 461 9.92 29.39 -33.48
CA GLU A 461 11.17 28.62 -33.59
C GLU A 461 12.36 29.54 -33.91
N ARG A 462 12.17 30.54 -34.79
CA ARG A 462 13.18 31.56 -35.08
C ARG A 462 13.44 32.48 -33.89
N GLN A 463 12.41 32.81 -33.10
CA GLN A 463 12.55 33.67 -31.93
C GLN A 463 13.33 33.01 -30.79
N TYR A 464 13.08 31.72 -30.52
CA TYR A 464 13.65 31.01 -29.38
C TYR A 464 14.86 30.13 -29.72
N GLY A 465 15.01 29.76 -30.99
CA GLY A 465 15.95 28.75 -31.44
C GLY A 465 15.36 27.32 -31.35
N PRO A 466 15.89 26.38 -32.16
CA PRO A 466 15.33 25.04 -32.28
C PRO A 466 15.37 24.25 -30.95
N ASP A 467 16.48 24.29 -30.22
CA ASP A 467 16.63 23.53 -28.96
C ASP A 467 15.65 23.98 -27.89
N ALA A 468 15.49 25.30 -27.71
CA ALA A 468 14.54 25.86 -26.74
C ALA A 468 13.09 25.58 -27.15
N MET A 469 12.78 25.57 -28.44
CA MET A 469 11.46 25.23 -28.96
C MET A 469 11.10 23.77 -28.66
N ARG A 470 12.03 22.83 -28.86
CA ARG A 470 11.84 21.40 -28.50
C ARG A 470 11.62 21.20 -27.00
N GLN A 471 12.36 21.94 -26.17
CA GLN A 471 12.16 21.91 -24.72
C GLN A 471 10.78 22.45 -24.31
N LEU A 472 10.34 23.54 -24.96
CA LEU A 472 9.01 24.11 -24.73
C LEU A 472 7.90 23.11 -25.10
N GLU A 473 7.99 22.51 -26.30
CA GLU A 473 7.03 21.49 -26.76
C GLU A 473 6.97 20.31 -25.80
N ARG A 474 8.13 19.79 -25.37
CA ARG A 474 8.21 18.71 -24.38
C ARG A 474 7.52 19.08 -23.07
N MET A 475 7.80 20.27 -22.54
CA MET A 475 7.21 20.74 -21.29
C MET A 475 5.68 20.88 -21.40
N ILE A 476 5.20 21.41 -22.53
CA ILE A 476 3.76 21.59 -22.79
C ILE A 476 3.06 20.24 -22.89
N ILE A 477 3.59 19.30 -23.69
CA ILE A 477 3.00 17.97 -23.86
C ILE A 477 2.95 17.24 -22.52
N LEU A 478 4.07 17.16 -21.80
CA LEU A 478 4.11 16.47 -20.51
C LEU A 478 3.16 17.09 -19.50
N ARG A 479 3.08 18.41 -19.42
CA ARG A 479 2.16 19.09 -18.50
C ARG A 479 0.70 18.82 -18.85
N ALA A 480 0.34 18.86 -20.13
CA ALA A 480 -1.01 18.59 -20.60
C ALA A 480 -1.41 17.14 -20.29
N VAL A 481 -0.56 16.17 -20.69
CA VAL A 481 -0.77 14.75 -20.42
C VAL A 481 -0.90 14.48 -18.93
N ASP A 482 0.04 14.96 -18.11
CA ASP A 482 0.05 14.69 -16.66
C ASP A 482 -1.18 15.28 -15.95
N THR A 483 -1.52 16.53 -16.26
CA THR A 483 -2.67 17.20 -15.62
C THR A 483 -3.98 16.51 -15.98
N ARG A 484 -4.15 16.15 -17.26
CA ARG A 484 -5.39 15.53 -17.75
C ARG A 484 -5.51 14.07 -17.34
N TRP A 485 -4.40 13.33 -17.33
CA TRP A 485 -4.35 11.94 -16.88
C TRP A 485 -4.71 11.78 -15.41
N VAL A 486 -4.17 12.63 -14.51
CA VAL A 486 -4.51 12.58 -13.07
C VAL A 486 -6.00 12.84 -12.85
N ARG A 487 -6.57 13.78 -13.60
CA ARG A 487 -8.01 14.04 -13.55
C ARG A 487 -8.82 12.84 -14.05
N HIS A 488 -8.44 12.27 -15.19
CA HIS A 488 -9.06 11.08 -15.75
C HIS A 488 -9.05 9.88 -14.80
N LEU A 489 -7.93 9.62 -14.12
CA LEU A 489 -7.86 8.57 -13.10
C LEU A 489 -8.86 8.80 -11.95
N THR A 490 -9.00 10.06 -11.53
CA THR A 490 -9.95 10.43 -10.47
C THR A 490 -11.40 10.24 -10.94
N ASP A 491 -11.70 10.62 -12.19
CA ASP A 491 -13.04 10.45 -12.77
C ASP A 491 -13.38 8.96 -12.98
N LEU A 492 -12.39 8.12 -13.33
CA LEU A 492 -12.56 6.66 -13.44
C LEU A 492 -12.79 5.98 -12.09
N ASP A 493 -12.10 6.42 -11.03
CA ASP A 493 -12.35 5.92 -9.67
C ASP A 493 -13.80 6.19 -9.26
N ALA A 494 -14.30 7.42 -9.49
CA ALA A 494 -15.69 7.79 -9.22
C ALA A 494 -16.69 7.00 -10.09
N LEU A 495 -16.37 6.77 -11.38
CA LEU A 495 -17.18 5.94 -12.26
C LEU A 495 -17.27 4.50 -11.74
N ARG A 496 -16.16 3.92 -11.29
CA ARG A 496 -16.11 2.54 -10.77
C ARG A 496 -17.00 2.36 -9.55
N GLU A 497 -17.07 3.37 -8.67
CA GLU A 497 -17.97 3.36 -7.52
C GLU A 497 -19.45 3.43 -7.94
N GLY A 498 -19.78 4.35 -8.85
CA GLY A 498 -21.16 4.61 -9.27
C GLY A 498 -21.77 3.53 -10.19
N ILE A 499 -20.94 2.81 -10.95
CA ILE A 499 -21.41 1.88 -12.00
C ILE A 499 -22.15 0.66 -11.43
N GLY A 500 -21.89 0.31 -10.17
CA GLY A 500 -22.54 -0.83 -9.50
C GLY A 500 -24.06 -0.72 -9.49
N LEU A 501 -24.62 0.49 -9.47
CA LEU A 501 -26.06 0.73 -9.50
C LEU A 501 -26.72 0.35 -10.83
N ARG A 502 -25.95 0.19 -11.92
CA ARG A 502 -26.49 -0.28 -13.20
C ARG A 502 -26.83 -1.76 -13.22
N ALA A 503 -26.31 -2.54 -12.27
CA ALA A 503 -26.69 -3.94 -12.08
C ALA A 503 -28.21 -4.10 -11.85
N PHE A 504 -28.86 -3.11 -11.23
CA PHE A 504 -30.31 -3.10 -11.01
C PHE A 504 -31.12 -3.03 -12.32
N GLY A 505 -30.52 -2.53 -13.40
CA GLY A 505 -31.13 -2.45 -14.74
C GLY A 505 -30.88 -3.67 -15.62
N GLN A 506 -30.45 -4.80 -15.06
CA GLN A 506 -30.05 -6.02 -15.80
C GLN A 506 -28.92 -5.79 -16.82
N GLN A 507 -28.12 -4.73 -16.65
CA GLN A 507 -26.91 -4.51 -17.44
C GLN A 507 -25.69 -4.97 -16.64
N ASP A 508 -24.75 -5.63 -17.32
CA ASP A 508 -23.46 -5.99 -16.72
C ASP A 508 -22.66 -4.69 -16.40
N PRO A 509 -22.35 -4.41 -15.12
CA PRO A 509 -21.63 -3.21 -14.72
C PRO A 509 -20.25 -3.09 -15.36
N LEU A 510 -19.55 -4.21 -15.60
CA LEU A 510 -18.21 -4.20 -16.21
C LEU A 510 -18.28 -3.79 -17.68
N VAL A 511 -19.31 -4.23 -18.40
CA VAL A 511 -19.51 -3.86 -19.81
C VAL A 511 -19.87 -2.37 -19.91
N ALA A 512 -20.75 -1.89 -19.03
CA ALA A 512 -21.08 -0.47 -18.95
C ALA A 512 -19.85 0.39 -18.61
N TYR A 513 -19.07 -0.02 -17.61
CA TYR A 513 -17.82 0.63 -17.22
C TYR A 513 -16.84 0.70 -18.38
N LYS A 514 -16.60 -0.41 -19.09
CA LYS A 514 -15.71 -0.44 -20.27
C LYS A 514 -16.11 0.57 -21.34
N ARG A 515 -17.41 0.67 -21.64
CA ARG A 515 -17.94 1.59 -22.65
C ARG A 515 -17.73 3.04 -22.24
N GLU A 516 -18.05 3.40 -21.00
CA GLU A 516 -17.87 4.76 -20.49
C GLU A 516 -16.41 5.14 -20.31
N ALA A 517 -15.60 4.26 -19.74
CA ALA A 517 -14.17 4.47 -19.59
C ALA A 517 -13.48 4.68 -20.94
N HIS A 518 -13.91 3.97 -22.00
CA HIS A 518 -13.42 4.20 -23.35
C HIS A 518 -13.86 5.57 -23.89
N ALA A 519 -15.12 5.96 -23.73
CA ALA A 519 -15.60 7.27 -24.17
C ALA A 519 -14.85 8.42 -23.47
N MET A 520 -14.63 8.31 -22.16
CA MET A 520 -13.84 9.26 -21.37
C MET A 520 -12.38 9.30 -21.84
N PHE A 521 -11.80 8.17 -22.24
CA PHE A 521 -10.42 8.10 -22.73
C PHE A 521 -10.25 8.76 -24.11
N GLU A 522 -11.22 8.60 -25.02
CA GLU A 522 -11.24 9.33 -26.29
C GLU A 522 -11.35 10.84 -26.06
N GLU A 523 -12.23 11.26 -25.16
CA GLU A 523 -12.37 12.67 -24.77
C GLU A 523 -11.09 13.22 -24.12
N LEU A 524 -10.42 12.42 -23.27
CA LEU A 524 -9.13 12.75 -22.69
C LEU A 524 -8.09 13.02 -23.78
N ASN A 525 -7.95 12.11 -24.74
CA ASN A 525 -6.97 12.23 -25.82
C ASN A 525 -7.23 13.47 -26.68
N ALA A 526 -8.49 13.72 -27.05
CA ALA A 526 -8.87 14.93 -27.77
C ALA A 526 -8.58 16.20 -26.96
N THR A 527 -8.85 16.18 -25.66
CA THR A 527 -8.59 17.33 -24.78
C THR A 527 -7.10 17.59 -24.59
N ILE A 528 -6.26 16.54 -24.50
CA ILE A 528 -4.80 16.67 -24.44
C ILE A 528 -4.29 17.35 -25.72
N GLN A 529 -4.71 16.88 -26.90
CA GLN A 529 -4.28 17.47 -28.18
C GLN A 529 -4.65 18.94 -28.25
N ARG A 530 -5.90 19.28 -27.94
CA ARG A 530 -6.39 20.66 -27.89
C ARG A 530 -5.58 21.55 -26.95
N ASP A 531 -5.34 21.08 -25.73
CA ASP A 531 -4.58 21.82 -24.71
C ASP A 531 -3.13 22.05 -25.17
N VAL A 532 -2.50 21.04 -25.79
CA VAL A 532 -1.14 21.16 -26.33
C VAL A 532 -1.09 22.21 -27.43
N VAL A 533 -1.99 22.15 -28.42
CA VAL A 533 -2.03 23.12 -29.53
C VAL A 533 -2.28 24.53 -29.01
N ALA A 534 -3.30 24.72 -28.17
CA ALA A 534 -3.63 26.02 -27.61
C ALA A 534 -2.50 26.60 -26.75
N ALA A 535 -1.86 25.77 -25.92
CA ALA A 535 -0.73 26.19 -25.10
C ALA A 535 0.51 26.50 -25.94
N LEU A 536 0.79 25.73 -26.99
CA LEU A 536 1.95 25.91 -27.86
C LEU A 536 1.97 27.32 -28.46
N PHE A 537 0.85 27.78 -29.02
CA PHE A 537 0.77 29.07 -29.67
C PHE A 537 0.63 30.25 -28.70
N ARG A 538 0.12 30.03 -27.48
CA ARG A 538 -0.01 31.08 -26.46
C ARG A 538 1.20 31.20 -25.53
N ALA A 539 1.97 30.14 -25.35
CA ALA A 539 3.10 30.13 -24.44
C ALA A 539 4.18 31.12 -24.88
N GLN A 540 4.68 31.90 -23.91
CA GLN A 540 5.84 32.75 -24.08
C GLN A 540 6.94 32.21 -23.17
N LEU A 541 8.12 31.95 -23.74
CA LEU A 541 9.30 31.65 -22.94
C LEU A 541 9.75 32.93 -22.24
N VAL A 542 9.48 33.01 -20.93
CA VAL A 542 10.15 34.00 -20.08
C VAL A 542 11.55 33.47 -19.84
N SER A 543 12.58 34.19 -20.28
CA SER A 543 13.94 33.84 -19.89
C SER A 543 14.05 34.00 -18.38
N ALA A 544 14.03 32.90 -17.64
CA ALA A 544 14.47 32.93 -16.26
C ALA A 544 15.95 33.36 -16.30
N PRO A 545 16.39 34.39 -15.55
CA PRO A 545 17.81 34.60 -15.38
C PRO A 545 18.38 33.29 -14.88
N ALA A 546 19.44 32.79 -15.54
CA ALA A 546 20.03 31.49 -15.28
C ALA A 546 20.11 31.30 -13.76
N ALA A 547 19.26 30.43 -13.22
CA ALA A 547 19.40 30.03 -11.84
C ALA A 547 20.78 29.40 -11.79
N THR A 548 21.73 30.06 -11.12
CA THR A 548 23.02 29.47 -10.80
C THR A 548 22.69 28.24 -9.99
N VAL A 549 22.62 27.08 -10.64
CA VAL A 549 22.52 25.80 -9.98
C VAL A 549 23.84 25.66 -9.25
N ASP A 550 23.85 26.02 -7.96
CA ASP A 550 24.98 25.81 -7.10
C ASP A 550 25.14 24.29 -6.96
N PRO A 551 26.16 23.67 -7.58
CA PRO A 551 26.31 22.21 -7.59
C PRO A 551 26.43 21.62 -6.18
N ALA A 552 26.67 22.45 -5.16
CA ALA A 552 26.67 22.08 -3.76
C ALA A 552 25.31 21.63 -3.19
N ARG A 553 24.18 21.86 -3.89
CA ARG A 553 22.82 21.50 -3.40
C ARG A 553 22.22 20.24 -4.00
N LEU A 554 22.86 19.60 -4.97
CA LEU A 554 22.48 18.27 -5.46
C LEU A 554 23.02 17.19 -4.50
N ARG A 555 22.30 16.93 -3.41
CA ARG A 555 22.51 15.71 -2.61
C ARG A 555 21.57 14.63 -3.12
N THR A 556 22.12 13.66 -3.83
CA THR A 556 21.44 12.40 -4.12
C THR A 556 21.61 11.49 -2.89
N ASN A 557 20.54 10.81 -2.47
CA ASN A 557 20.60 9.77 -1.42
C ASN A 557 21.19 8.48 -1.99
N ARG A 558 22.46 8.51 -2.41
CA ARG A 558 23.26 7.31 -2.68
C ARG A 558 24.46 7.31 -1.73
N SER A 559 24.47 6.31 -0.87
CA SER A 559 25.58 5.96 0.02
C SER A 559 26.75 5.32 -0.74
N ASP A 560 27.92 5.37 -0.11
CA ASP A 560 29.21 4.71 -0.42
C ASP A 560 30.18 5.58 -1.28
N ASP A 561 31.43 5.87 -0.93
CA ASP A 561 32.27 5.62 0.27
C ASP A 561 33.52 6.56 0.24
N ALA A 562 34.16 6.73 1.39
CA ALA A 562 35.57 7.09 1.67
C ALA A 562 36.27 8.30 0.97
N GLY A 563 36.46 9.39 1.74
CA GLY A 563 37.48 10.43 1.48
C GLY A 563 37.58 11.45 2.64
N PRO A 564 38.79 11.96 2.99
CA PRO A 564 39.04 12.63 4.26
C PRO A 564 38.34 13.99 4.33
N ARG A 565 37.50 14.16 5.36
CA ARG A 565 36.75 15.40 5.60
C ARG A 565 37.67 16.52 6.08
N THR A 566 37.95 17.50 5.21
CA THR A 566 38.41 18.83 5.62
C THR A 566 37.22 19.64 6.16
N PRO A 567 37.30 20.24 7.36
CA PRO A 567 36.17 20.97 7.93
C PRO A 567 36.03 22.34 7.26
N VAL A 568 34.96 22.52 6.49
CA VAL A 568 34.54 23.84 5.97
C VAL A 568 33.80 24.58 7.08
N ARG A 569 34.35 25.73 7.49
CA ARG A 569 33.78 26.69 8.44
C ARG A 569 32.38 27.14 8.01
N ALA A 570 31.36 26.85 8.81
CA ALA A 570 30.06 27.52 8.76
C ALA A 570 30.10 28.79 9.63
N LYS A 571 29.61 29.92 9.11
CA LYS A 571 29.45 31.17 9.86
C LYS A 571 28.36 31.04 10.93
N ALA A 572 28.69 31.59 12.09
CA ALA A 572 28.03 31.45 13.39
C ALA A 572 26.60 32.03 13.49
N LYS A 573 25.75 31.30 14.22
CA LYS A 573 24.96 31.88 15.32
C LYS A 573 25.27 31.05 16.57
N ASP A 574 25.92 31.71 17.52
CA ASP A 574 26.57 31.14 18.70
C ASP A 574 25.59 30.46 19.67
N ARG A 575 25.70 29.13 19.79
CA ARG A 575 25.36 28.40 21.01
C ARG A 575 26.46 27.38 21.25
N VAL A 576 27.29 27.61 22.27
CA VAL A 576 28.34 26.67 22.70
C VAL A 576 27.65 25.37 23.12
N GLY A 577 28.01 24.26 22.48
CA GLY A 577 27.47 22.95 22.78
C GLY A 577 27.89 22.47 24.16
N ARG A 578 27.04 21.65 24.80
CA ARG A 578 27.22 21.20 26.20
C ARG A 578 28.58 20.55 26.48
N ASN A 579 29.17 19.87 25.49
CA ASN A 579 30.46 19.19 25.63
C ASN A 579 31.64 19.95 25.00
N ASP A 580 31.39 21.12 24.41
CA ASP A 580 32.42 21.94 23.76
C ASP A 580 33.33 22.60 24.81
N PRO A 581 34.55 23.04 24.45
CA PRO A 581 35.39 23.83 25.33
C PRO A 581 34.67 25.11 25.77
N CYS A 582 34.74 25.43 27.06
CA CYS A 582 34.08 26.62 27.57
C CYS A 582 34.68 27.91 26.97
N TRP A 583 33.83 28.87 26.63
CA TRP A 583 34.23 30.16 26.02
C TRP A 583 35.20 31.00 26.87
N CYS A 584 35.29 30.76 28.19
CA CYS A 584 36.23 31.45 29.08
C CYS A 584 37.70 31.03 28.91
N GLY A 585 38.01 30.02 28.08
CA GLY A 585 39.38 29.56 27.83
C GLY A 585 40.00 28.70 28.94
N SER A 586 39.22 28.25 29.93
CA SER A 586 39.71 27.45 31.08
C SER A 586 40.15 26.02 30.76
N GLY A 587 40.03 25.57 29.50
CA GLY A 587 40.32 24.20 29.07
C GLY A 587 39.28 23.15 29.50
N LYS A 588 38.28 23.51 30.32
CA LYS A 588 37.20 22.60 30.75
C LYS A 588 36.03 22.61 29.76
N LYS A 589 35.28 21.50 29.67
CA LYS A 589 34.04 21.40 28.88
C LYS A 589 32.97 22.35 29.44
N TYR A 590 32.16 22.97 28.57
CA TYR A 590 31.19 24.02 28.89
C TYR A 590 30.22 23.63 30.01
N LYS A 591 29.70 22.39 29.99
CA LYS A 591 28.84 21.85 31.07
C LYS A 591 29.46 21.81 32.47
N HIS A 592 30.79 21.83 32.55
CA HIS A 592 31.56 21.79 33.80
C HIS A 592 32.19 23.15 34.13
N CYS A 593 31.79 24.21 33.43
CA CYS A 593 32.30 25.56 33.62
C CYS A 593 31.11 26.54 33.64
N HIS A 594 30.90 27.36 32.62
CA HIS A 594 29.92 28.46 32.68
C HIS A 594 28.47 28.08 32.31
N MET A 595 28.18 26.82 31.95
CA MET A 595 26.82 26.42 31.54
C MET A 595 25.74 26.71 32.60
N LYS A 596 26.03 26.54 33.90
CA LYS A 596 25.02 26.83 34.93
C LYS A 596 24.70 28.32 35.05
N GLN A 597 25.70 29.19 35.01
CA GLN A 597 25.52 30.64 35.08
C GLN A 597 24.79 31.18 33.83
N ASP A 598 25.15 30.68 32.64
CA ASP A 598 24.54 31.14 31.40
C ASP A 598 23.07 30.70 31.26
N HIS A 599 22.67 29.60 31.94
CA HIS A 599 21.28 29.14 32.01
C HIS A 599 20.44 29.89 33.06
N GLU A 600 21.03 30.40 34.14
CA GLU A 600 20.32 31.19 35.16
C GLU A 600 19.93 32.59 34.65
N VAL A 601 20.71 33.17 33.73
CA VAL A 601 20.43 34.49 33.14
C VAL A 601 19.27 34.46 32.12
N GLN A 602 18.96 33.30 31.53
CA GLN A 602 17.88 33.15 30.55
C GLN A 602 16.49 32.90 31.18
N GLY A 603 16.38 32.92 32.52
CA GLY A 603 15.19 32.51 33.28
C GLY A 603 14.33 33.62 33.93
N ALA A 604 14.45 34.90 33.56
CA ALA A 604 13.62 35.97 34.15
C ALA A 604 12.37 36.31 33.28
N PRO A 605 11.14 36.32 33.83
CA PRO A 605 9.93 36.63 33.06
C PRO A 605 9.74 38.14 32.85
N VAL A 606 9.21 38.50 31.67
CA VAL A 606 8.90 39.87 31.25
C VAL A 606 7.76 40.44 32.11
N GLY A 607 8.07 41.49 32.88
CA GLY A 607 7.14 42.20 33.75
C GLY A 607 6.24 43.21 33.03
N ALA A 608 5.04 43.35 33.58
CA ALA A 608 3.97 44.25 33.15
C ALA A 608 4.25 45.74 33.40
N GLY A 609 3.66 46.59 32.54
CA GLY A 609 3.06 47.88 32.91
C GLY A 609 3.99 49.09 33.08
N ALA A 610 3.94 50.04 32.14
CA ALA A 610 4.34 51.42 32.39
C ALA A 610 3.30 52.40 31.83
N ARG A 611 2.67 53.11 32.77
CA ARG A 611 1.77 54.25 32.62
C ARG A 611 2.42 55.37 31.79
N ARG A 612 1.63 56.07 30.97
CA ARG A 612 1.94 57.42 30.48
C ARG A 612 0.94 58.42 31.06
N GLY A 613 1.47 59.46 31.69
CA GLY A 613 0.78 60.70 32.06
C GLY A 613 1.79 61.86 32.07
N GLY A 614 1.37 62.99 31.51
CA GLY A 614 2.07 64.30 31.47
C GLY A 614 2.79 64.56 30.13
N LYS A 615 2.50 65.60 29.35
CA LYS A 615 1.76 66.86 29.54
C LYS A 615 0.68 67.04 28.46
#